data_AF-A0A0A2A846-F1
#
_entry.id   AF-A0A0A2A846-F1
#
_cell.length_a   1.000
_cell.length_b   1.000
_cell.length_c   1.000
_cell.angle_alpha   90.00
_cell.angle_beta   90.00
_cell.angle_gamma   90.00
#
_symmetry.space_group_name_H-M   'P 1'
#
loop_
_entity.id
_entity.type
_entity.pdbx_description
1 polymer ?
#
loop_
_entity_poly.entity_id
_entity_poly.type
_entity_poly.pdbx_seq_one_letter_code
_entity_poly.pdbx_strand_id
1 'polypeptide(L)'
;MSKGFSDNEVNNDTEIKDVKKENKFLPSFIRDKKITYTLPSKKQQNILSSIVFGLNGILLLIVILYLNNQKFHDFVLNIGS
;
A
#
# COMPACT_ATOMS: atom_id res chain seq x y z
N MET A 1 8.01 23.06 -47.30
CA MET A 1 9.13 24.02 -47.07
C MET A 1 9.05 24.39 -45.58
N SER A 2 10.00 24.22 -44.67
CA SER A 2 11.45 23.93 -44.60
C SER A 2 11.70 23.25 -43.22
N LYS A 3 12.20 22.01 -43.12
CA LYS A 3 13.58 21.58 -42.78
C LYS A 3 14.31 22.32 -41.63
N GLY A 4 14.77 21.53 -40.64
CA GLY A 4 15.79 21.82 -39.61
C GLY A 4 15.21 21.84 -38.19
N PHE A 5 15.52 20.94 -37.24
CA PHE A 5 16.73 20.19 -36.87
C PHE A 5 16.30 18.85 -36.22
N SER A 6 16.60 17.66 -36.77
CA SER A 6 17.76 16.76 -36.55
C SER A 6 18.05 16.35 -35.10
N ASP A 7 17.72 15.09 -34.81
CA ASP A 7 18.51 14.02 -34.16
C ASP A 7 19.28 14.34 -32.87
N ASN A 8 18.82 13.74 -31.78
CA ASN A 8 19.69 13.24 -30.72
C ASN A 8 19.18 11.85 -30.29
N GLU A 9 19.54 10.86 -31.08
CA GLU A 9 19.60 9.46 -30.65
C GLU A 9 20.58 9.36 -29.47
N VAL A 10 20.06 9.10 -28.28
CA VAL A 10 20.90 8.74 -27.13
C VAL A 10 21.19 7.25 -27.24
N ASN A 11 22.25 6.92 -27.98
CA ASN A 11 22.91 5.62 -27.94
C ASN A 11 23.52 5.42 -26.54
N ASN A 12 22.91 4.58 -25.72
CA ASN A 12 23.56 3.98 -24.56
C ASN A 12 23.65 2.47 -24.78
N ASP A 13 24.46 2.08 -25.77
CA ASP A 13 25.07 0.77 -25.81
C ASP A 13 26.15 0.73 -24.73
N THR A 14 25.80 0.19 -23.58
CA THR A 14 26.77 -0.42 -22.70
C THR A 14 26.18 -1.73 -22.24
N GLU A 15 26.59 -2.80 -22.92
CA GLU A 15 26.38 -4.19 -22.52
C GLU A 15 26.80 -4.37 -21.05
N ILE A 16 25.84 -4.32 -20.12
CA ILE A 16 26.04 -4.83 -18.77
C ILE A 16 25.78 -6.33 -18.85
N LYS A 17 26.84 -7.07 -19.21
CA LYS A 17 26.89 -8.53 -19.20
C LYS A 17 26.50 -9.08 -17.83
N ASP A 18 25.62 -10.07 -17.88
CA ASP A 18 25.16 -11.01 -16.87
C ASP A 18 25.91 -11.06 -15.53
N VAL A 19 25.20 -10.68 -14.46
CA VAL A 19 25.11 -11.52 -13.25
C VAL A 19 23.69 -11.38 -12.65
N LYS A 20 22.68 -11.86 -13.38
CA LYS A 20 21.32 -11.98 -12.86
C LYS A 20 21.30 -13.17 -11.90
N LYS A 21 21.56 -12.94 -10.62
CA LYS A 21 21.42 -13.95 -9.56
C LYS A 21 19.95 -14.40 -9.54
N GLU A 22 19.67 -15.50 -10.23
CA GLU A 22 18.34 -16.05 -10.45
C GLU A 22 17.77 -16.61 -9.14
N ASN A 23 16.81 -15.91 -8.54
CA ASN A 23 15.91 -16.54 -7.59
C ASN A 23 14.90 -17.38 -8.39
N LYS A 24 15.19 -18.68 -8.55
CA LYS A 24 14.41 -19.71 -9.27
C LYS A 24 12.96 -19.94 -8.79
N PHE A 25 12.44 -19.10 -7.90
CA PHE A 25 11.15 -19.34 -7.22
C PHE A 25 9.97 -18.55 -7.80
N LEU A 26 10.20 -17.54 -8.64
CA LEU A 26 9.12 -16.77 -9.24
C LEU A 26 8.98 -17.15 -10.72
N PRO A 27 7.85 -17.72 -11.16
CA PRO A 27 7.64 -18.06 -12.56
C PRO A 27 7.76 -16.80 -13.43
N SER A 28 8.42 -16.93 -14.59
CA SER A 28 8.68 -15.85 -15.56
C SER A 28 7.42 -15.05 -15.92
N PHE A 29 6.26 -15.71 -15.92
CA PHE A 29 4.94 -15.11 -16.14
C PHE A 29 4.53 -14.04 -15.11
N ILE A 30 5.05 -14.07 -13.87
CA ILE A 30 4.83 -13.01 -12.87
C ILE A 30 5.82 -11.87 -13.06
N ARG A 31 7.01 -12.19 -13.58
CA ARG A 31 8.15 -11.28 -13.73
C ARG A 31 7.98 -10.30 -14.89
N ASP A 32 7.41 -10.77 -15.99
CA ASP A 32 7.20 -9.97 -17.22
C ASP A 32 5.82 -9.30 -17.25
N LYS A 33 4.94 -9.65 -16.31
CA LYS A 33 3.60 -9.06 -16.22
C LYS A 33 3.70 -7.75 -15.46
N LYS A 34 3.52 -6.63 -16.17
CA LYS A 34 3.35 -5.31 -15.55
C LYS A 34 2.17 -5.40 -14.57
N ILE A 35 2.45 -5.39 -13.27
CA ILE A 35 1.42 -5.33 -12.23
C ILE A 35 0.89 -3.89 -12.26
N THR A 36 -0.13 -3.68 -13.08
CA THR A 36 -0.85 -2.41 -13.09
C THR A 36 -1.68 -2.35 -11.82
N TYR A 37 -1.35 -1.44 -10.89
CA TYR A 37 -2.19 -1.18 -9.74
C TYR A 37 -3.47 -0.49 -10.22
N THR A 38 -4.57 -1.22 -10.24
CA THR A 38 -5.88 -0.66 -10.52
C THR A 38 -6.36 0.06 -9.26
N LEU A 39 -6.70 1.34 -9.40
CA LEU A 39 -7.30 2.09 -8.31
C LEU A 39 -8.59 1.40 -7.84
N PRO A 40 -8.79 1.21 -6.52
CA PRO A 40 -10.01 0.62 -6.00
C PRO A 40 -11.23 1.43 -6.43
N SER A 41 -12.33 0.75 -6.72
CA SER A 41 -13.58 1.39 -7.14
C SER A 41 -14.12 2.32 -6.04
N LYS A 42 -14.92 3.33 -6.41
CA LYS A 42 -15.58 4.25 -5.46
C LYS A 42 -16.33 3.50 -4.35
N LYS A 43 -16.96 2.36 -4.67
CA LYS A 43 -17.63 1.50 -3.68
C LYS A 43 -16.64 0.90 -2.68
N GLN A 44 -15.49 0.41 -3.14
CA GLN A 44 -14.44 -0.18 -2.30
C GLN A 44 -13.79 0.87 -1.41
N GLN A 45 -13.55 2.07 -1.94
CA GLN A 45 -13.01 3.19 -1.18
C GLN A 45 -13.96 3.61 -0.05
N ASN A 46 -15.26 3.69 -0.31
CA ASN A 46 -16.25 4.04 0.72
C ASN A 46 -16.34 2.99 1.84
N ILE A 47 -16.27 1.71 1.49
CA ILE A 47 -16.25 0.62 2.48
C ILE A 47 -14.99 0.72 3.34
N LEU A 48 -13.82 0.87 2.70
CA LEU A 48 -12.56 1.02 3.42
C LEU A 48 -12.58 2.24 4.34
N SER A 49 -13.05 3.38 3.83
CA SER A 49 -13.22 4.62 4.58
C SER A 49 -14.15 4.42 5.77
N SER A 50 -15.32 3.82 5.56
CA SER A 50 -16.28 3.53 6.64
C SER A 50 -15.70 2.65 7.74
N ILE A 51 -14.96 1.60 7.37
CA ILE A 51 -14.29 0.73 8.34
C ILE A 51 -13.25 1.51 9.15
N VAL A 52 -12.40 2.28 8.47
CA VAL A 52 -11.37 3.09 9.14
C VAL A 52 -12.01 4.10 10.08
N PHE A 53 -13.01 4.86 9.64
CA PHE A 53 -13.71 5.83 10.49
C PHE A 53 -14.46 5.15 11.64
N GLY A 54 -15.11 4.02 11.39
CA GLY A 54 -15.82 3.26 12.41
C GLY A 54 -14.90 2.74 13.51
N LEU A 55 -13.78 2.11 13.12
CA LEU A 55 -12.80 1.59 14.09
C LEU A 55 -12.16 2.72 14.90
N ASN A 56 -11.79 3.84 14.27
CA ASN A 56 -11.23 4.99 14.97
C ASN A 56 -12.26 5.65 15.90
N GLY A 57 -13.53 5.73 15.50
CA GLY A 57 -14.61 6.22 16.34
C GLY A 57 -14.83 5.34 17.57
N ILE A 58 -14.85 4.01 17.40
CA ILE A 58 -14.96 3.05 18.50
C ILE A 58 -13.76 3.17 19.44
N LEU A 59 -12.53 3.26 18.90
CA LEU A 59 -11.32 3.42 19.70
C LEU A 59 -11.39 4.68 20.55
N LEU A 60 -11.78 5.81 19.96
CA LEU A 60 -11.92 7.08 20.68
C LEU A 60 -12.98 6.99 21.79
N LEU A 61 -14.09 6.32 21.53
CA LEU A 61 -15.15 6.09 22.51
C LEU A 61 -14.65 5.23 23.68
N ILE A 62 -13.89 4.17 23.40
CA ILE A 62 -13.26 3.33 24.42
C ILE A 62 -12.27 4.14 25.27
N VAL A 63 -11.44 4.98 24.66
CA VAL A 63 -10.49 5.85 25.40
C VAL A 63 -11.24 6.81 26.32
N ILE A 64 -12.31 7.45 25.84
CA ILE A 64 -13.13 8.35 26.65
C ILE A 64 -13.76 7.60 27.83
N LEU A 65 -14.30 6.40 27.61
CA LEU A 65 -14.85 5.56 28.68
C LEU A 65 -13.79 5.15 29.70
N TYR A 66 -12.60 4.78 29.23
CA TYR A 66 -11.48 4.41 30.10
C TYR A 66 -11.07 5.56 31.01
N LEU A 67 -11.00 6.79 30.49
CA LEU A 67 -10.60 7.96 31.28
C LEU A 67 -11.69 8.47 32.23
N ASN A 68 -12.97 8.29 31.89
CA ASN A 68 -14.08 8.89 32.63
C ASN A 68 -14.93 7.89 33.44
N ASN A 69 -14.63 6.59 33.38
CA ASN A 69 -15.40 5.58 34.08
C ASN A 69 -14.49 4.57 34.80
N GLN A 70 -14.35 4.74 36.12
CA GLN A 70 -13.56 3.88 37.00
C GLN A 70 -13.93 2.39 36.85
N LYS A 71 -15.22 2.06 36.72
CA LYS A 71 -15.66 0.66 36.57
C LYS A 71 -15.20 0.07 35.24
N PHE A 72 -15.18 0.86 34.18
CA PHE A 72 -14.71 0.42 32.88
C PHE A 72 -13.18 0.31 32.85
N HIS A 73 -12.48 1.25 33.49
CA HIS A 73 -11.04 1.17 33.73
C HIS A 73 -10.66 -0.15 34.42
N ASP A 74 -11.33 -0.46 35.54
CA ASP A 74 -11.06 -1.68 36.32
C ASP A 74 -11.47 -2.94 35.55
N PHE A 75 -12.56 -2.90 34.77
CA PHE A 75 -12.95 -3.98 33.87
C PHE A 75 -11.87 -4.28 32.83
N VAL A 76 -11.32 -3.26 32.16
CA VAL A 76 -10.26 -3.43 31.16
C VAL A 76 -9.00 -4.03 31.78
N LEU A 77 -8.62 -3.58 32.98
CA LEU A 77 -7.45 -4.12 33.69
C LEU A 77 -7.65 -5.55 34.20
N ASN A 78 -8.88 -5.93 34.55
CA ASN A 78 -9.22 -7.27 35.03
C ASN A 78 -9.41 -8.32 33.91
N ILE A 79 -9.49 -7.92 32.64
CA ILE A 79 -9.54 -8.89 31.52
C ILE A 79 -8.22 -9.67 31.37
N GLY A 80 -7.12 -9.16 31.93
CA GLY A 80 -5.80 -9.77 31.88
C GLY A 80 -5.29 -10.37 33.20
N SER A 81 -6.11 -10.44 34.26
CA SER A 81 -5.72 -10.99 35.57
C SER A 81 -6.14 -12.45 35.77
#